data_AF-K1SIK2-F1
#
_entry.id   AF-K1SIK2-F1
#
_cell.length_a   1.000
_cell.length_b   1.000
_cell.length_c   1.000
_cell.angle_alpha   90.00
_cell.angle_beta   90.00
_cell.angle_gamma   90.00
#
_symmetry.space_group_name_H-M   'P 1'
#
loop_
_entity.id
_entity.type
_entity.pdbx_description
1 polymer ?
#
loop_
_entity_poly.entity_id
_entity_poly.type
_entity_poly.pdbx_seq_one_letter_code
_entity_poly.pdbx_strand_id
1 'polypeptide(L)'
;VTADVEWEQRRELIYEGLMNFQQDEIAKNPEAGLASPTEYADLHINDYASIPELGYTDWRKELMRTAHHQSYEASVSGGNDKTTFYSSLGFNRQEGLVENSNLDRYTARLNVTQKVGSRGEVGANVMFSQLNQEMNEERGSSINPFLCVALNTTPSFPVRDAEGNYVGSYPSSNV
;
A
#
# COMPACT_ATOMS: atom_id res chain seq x y z
N VAL A 1 8.80 1.85 12.93
CA VAL A 1 8.31 1.35 14.22
C VAL A 1 7.31 0.27 13.87
N THR A 2 7.69 -0.96 14.16
CA THR A 2 7.29 -2.21 13.50
C THR A 2 6.00 -2.76 14.11
N ALA A 3 5.14 -3.39 13.30
CA ALA A 3 3.87 -3.99 13.73
C ALA A 3 4.00 -5.00 14.89
N ASP A 4 5.21 -5.51 15.13
CA ASP A 4 5.55 -6.34 16.28
C ASP A 4 5.24 -5.67 17.64
N VAL A 5 5.43 -4.36 17.73
CA VAL A 5 5.21 -3.61 18.99
C VAL A 5 3.72 -3.37 19.27
N GLU A 6 2.88 -3.31 18.23
CA GLU A 6 1.45 -3.02 18.36
C GLU A 6 0.63 -4.25 18.77
N TRP A 7 1.02 -5.46 18.32
CA TRP A 7 0.25 -6.66 18.64
C TRP A 7 0.44 -7.13 20.08
N GLU A 8 1.65 -7.00 20.63
CA GLU A 8 1.94 -7.35 22.04
C GLU A 8 1.09 -6.49 22.96
N GLN A 9 1.06 -5.18 22.68
CA GLN A 9 0.22 -4.21 23.39
C GLN A 9 -1.27 -4.53 23.23
N ARG A 10 -1.72 -4.88 22.03
CA ARG A 10 -3.13 -5.29 21.83
C ARG A 10 -3.47 -6.55 22.62
N ARG A 11 -2.60 -7.56 22.63
CA ARG A 11 -2.82 -8.81 23.36
C ARG A 11 -2.83 -8.55 24.88
N GLU A 12 -1.94 -7.70 25.37
CA GLU A 12 -1.90 -7.27 26.77
C GLU A 12 -3.19 -6.53 27.16
N LEU A 13 -3.65 -5.57 26.36
CA LEU A 13 -4.91 -4.85 26.62
C LEU A 13 -6.13 -5.79 26.66
N ILE A 14 -6.18 -6.80 25.78
CA ILE A 14 -7.25 -7.80 25.80
C ILE A 14 -7.15 -8.66 27.07
N TYR A 15 -5.94 -9.06 27.44
CA TYR A 15 -5.67 -9.84 28.65
C TYR A 15 -6.11 -9.09 29.92
N GLU A 16 -5.74 -7.81 30.05
CA GLU A 16 -6.19 -6.93 31.14
C GLU A 16 -7.72 -6.77 31.14
N GLY A 17 -8.34 -6.63 29.96
CA GLY A 17 -9.79 -6.57 29.83
C GLY A 17 -10.49 -7.83 30.37
N LEU A 18 -9.95 -9.02 30.04
CA LEU A 18 -10.46 -10.31 30.55
C LEU A 18 -10.28 -10.44 32.06
N MET A 19 -9.13 -10.01 32.59
CA MET A 19 -8.89 -9.99 34.04
C MET A 19 -9.87 -9.06 34.77
N ASN A 20 -10.05 -7.84 34.27
CA ASN A 20 -10.96 -6.86 34.86
C ASN A 20 -12.42 -7.34 34.82
N PHE A 21 -12.83 -7.97 33.70
CA PHE A 21 -14.14 -8.59 33.57
C PHE A 21 -14.37 -9.66 34.65
N GLN A 22 -13.43 -10.59 34.80
CA GLN A 22 -13.56 -11.67 35.78
C GLN A 22 -13.53 -11.14 37.22
N GLN A 23 -12.71 -10.12 37.49
CA GLN A 23 -12.67 -9.48 38.81
C GLN A 23 -14.02 -8.84 39.17
N ASP A 24 -14.67 -8.18 38.22
CA ASP A 24 -16.01 -7.61 38.40
C ASP A 24 -17.07 -8.70 38.64
N GLU A 25 -17.00 -9.82 37.92
CA GLU A 25 -17.93 -10.95 38.13
C GLU A 25 -17.78 -11.61 39.50
N ILE A 26 -16.54 -11.75 40.00
CA ILE A 26 -16.28 -12.21 41.38
C ILE A 26 -16.85 -11.22 42.39
N ALA A 27 -16.70 -9.92 42.16
CA ALA A 27 -17.20 -8.88 43.07
C ALA A 27 -18.74 -8.88 43.14
N LYS A 28 -19.43 -9.15 42.03
CA LYS A 28 -20.90 -9.30 42.00
C LYS A 28 -21.38 -10.59 42.63
N ASN A 29 -20.65 -11.70 42.43
CA ASN A 29 -21.06 -13.05 42.82
C ASN A 29 -19.98 -13.78 43.64
N PRO A 30 -19.65 -13.33 44.85
CA PRO A 30 -18.50 -13.85 45.61
C PRO A 30 -18.64 -15.31 46.04
N GLU A 31 -19.86 -15.85 46.14
CA GLU A 31 -20.12 -17.24 46.53
C GLU A 31 -20.12 -18.23 45.35
N ALA A 32 -20.04 -17.74 44.10
CA ALA A 32 -20.16 -18.57 42.91
C ALA A 32 -18.94 -19.47 42.62
N GLY A 33 -17.86 -19.34 43.39
CA GLY A 33 -16.65 -20.18 43.24
C GLY A 33 -15.99 -20.03 41.87
N LEU A 34 -16.01 -18.81 41.31
CA LEU A 34 -15.47 -18.51 39.99
C LEU A 34 -13.94 -18.64 39.97
N ALA A 35 -13.38 -18.99 38.80
CA ALA A 35 -11.94 -19.05 38.57
C ALA A 35 -11.27 -17.69 38.85
N SER A 36 -9.97 -17.71 39.17
CA SER A 36 -9.22 -16.46 39.38
C SER A 36 -9.18 -15.60 38.11
N PRO A 37 -9.03 -14.26 38.22
CA PRO A 37 -8.93 -13.39 37.04
C PRO A 37 -7.85 -13.80 36.04
N THR A 38 -6.68 -14.23 36.53
CA THR A 38 -5.57 -14.73 35.72
C THR A 38 -5.94 -16.02 35.00
N GLU A 39 -6.49 -17.00 35.72
CA GLU A 39 -6.90 -18.29 35.14
C GLU A 39 -7.97 -18.14 34.07
N TYR A 40 -8.95 -17.24 34.29
CA TYR A 40 -9.95 -16.91 33.29
C TYR A 40 -9.31 -16.26 32.05
N ALA A 41 -8.43 -15.28 32.24
CA ALA A 41 -7.76 -14.61 31.12
C ALA A 41 -6.88 -15.58 30.31
N ASP A 42 -6.10 -16.45 30.97
CA ASP A 42 -5.26 -17.46 30.32
C ASP A 42 -6.06 -18.46 29.46
N LEU A 43 -7.26 -18.85 29.92
CA LEU A 43 -8.13 -19.75 29.19
C LEU A 43 -8.74 -19.11 27.94
N HIS A 44 -9.06 -17.81 27.98
CA HIS A 44 -9.84 -17.14 26.93
C HIS A 44 -9.02 -16.23 26.01
N ILE A 45 -7.78 -15.86 26.36
CA ILE A 45 -6.98 -14.91 25.58
C ILE A 45 -6.77 -15.36 24.13
N ASN A 46 -6.70 -16.67 23.88
CA ASN A 46 -6.50 -17.20 22.53
C ASN A 46 -7.77 -17.17 21.66
N ASP A 47 -8.95 -17.06 22.26
CA ASP A 47 -10.21 -16.90 21.49
C ASP A 47 -10.29 -15.51 20.83
N TYR A 48 -9.62 -14.52 21.42
CA TYR A 48 -9.65 -13.12 20.96
C TYR A 48 -8.34 -12.65 20.33
N ALA A 49 -7.21 -13.28 20.68
CA ALA A 49 -5.88 -12.85 20.29
C ALA A 49 -4.93 -14.02 20.01
N SER A 50 -5.41 -15.11 19.40
CA SER A 50 -4.59 -16.29 19.04
C SER A 50 -3.22 -15.90 18.44
N ILE A 51 -2.14 -16.50 18.93
CA ILE A 51 -0.81 -16.37 18.35
C ILE A 51 -0.70 -17.43 17.25
N PRO A 52 -0.61 -17.06 15.96
CA PRO A 52 -0.44 -18.04 14.89
C PRO A 52 0.94 -18.70 14.99
N GLU A 53 1.05 -19.94 14.54
CA GLU A 53 2.31 -20.71 14.56
C GLU A 53 3.44 -20.01 13.78
N LEU A 54 3.08 -19.25 12.75
CA LEU A 54 4.01 -18.44 11.93
C LEU A 54 4.14 -16.99 12.40
N GLY A 55 3.61 -16.65 13.57
CA GLY A 55 3.56 -15.29 14.10
C GLY A 55 2.44 -14.44 13.49
N TYR A 56 2.41 -13.17 13.87
CA TYR A 56 1.38 -12.23 13.42
C TYR A 56 1.71 -11.63 12.05
N THR A 57 0.66 -11.38 11.26
CA THR A 57 0.77 -10.74 9.96
C THR A 57 0.76 -9.22 10.11
N ASP A 58 1.81 -8.54 9.63
CA ASP A 58 1.78 -7.11 9.34
C ASP A 58 1.06 -6.88 8.00
N TRP A 59 -0.26 -6.72 8.05
CA TRP A 59 -1.08 -6.55 6.85
C TRP A 59 -0.69 -5.32 6.02
N ARG A 60 -0.14 -4.28 6.63
CA ARG A 60 0.33 -3.11 5.90
C ARG A 60 1.59 -3.45 5.11
N LYS A 61 2.53 -4.17 5.71
CA LYS A 61 3.74 -4.63 5.02
C LYS A 61 3.46 -5.70 3.97
N GLU A 62 2.44 -6.53 4.18
CA GLU A 62 2.05 -7.56 3.22
C GLU A 62 1.33 -6.96 2.00
N LEU A 63 0.45 -5.99 2.21
CA LEU A 63 -0.35 -5.39 1.13
C LEU A 63 0.30 -4.16 0.48
N MET A 64 1.24 -3.52 1.17
CA MET A 64 1.90 -2.31 0.69
C MET A 64 3.40 -2.48 0.59
N ARG A 65 3.96 -1.88 -0.46
CA ARG A 65 5.39 -1.81 -0.72
C ARG A 65 5.89 -0.37 -0.66
N THR A 66 7.21 -0.21 -0.57
CA THR A 66 7.83 1.09 -0.82
C THR A 66 7.74 1.39 -2.32
N ALA A 67 7.00 2.44 -2.66
CA ALA A 67 6.84 2.91 -4.03
C ALA A 67 8.01 3.81 -4.44
N HIS A 68 8.53 3.60 -5.64
CA HIS A 68 9.56 4.46 -6.22
C HIS A 68 9.00 5.39 -7.30
N HIS A 69 9.54 6.59 -7.35
CA HIS A 69 9.28 7.56 -8.41
C HIS A 69 10.59 7.88 -9.12
N GLN A 70 10.58 7.75 -10.45
CA GLN A 70 11.73 8.03 -11.29
C GLN A 70 11.32 8.96 -12.42
N SER A 71 12.10 10.00 -12.64
CA SER A 71 11.85 10.97 -13.70
C SER A 71 13.16 11.35 -14.36
N TYR A 72 13.23 11.11 -15.66
CA TYR A 72 14.40 11.40 -16.49
C TYR A 72 13.96 12.28 -17.66
N GLU A 73 14.72 13.34 -17.91
CA GLU A 73 14.52 14.18 -19.08
C GLU A 73 15.88 14.52 -19.67
N ALA A 74 15.99 14.35 -20.98
CA ALA A 74 17.12 14.80 -21.76
C ALA A 74 16.60 15.79 -22.80
N SER A 75 17.27 16.93 -22.91
CA SER A 75 16.88 17.97 -23.87
C SER A 75 18.10 18.57 -24.55
N VAL A 76 17.87 19.03 -25.76
CA VAL A 76 18.82 19.83 -26.53
C VAL A 76 18.09 21.05 -27.04
N SER A 77 18.74 22.20 -26.90
CA SER A 77 18.26 23.45 -27.47
C SER A 77 19.42 24.19 -28.12
N GLY A 78 19.08 25.01 -29.10
CA GLY A 78 20.09 25.76 -29.84
C GLY A 78 19.47 26.56 -30.96
N GLY A 79 20.33 27.19 -31.73
CA GLY A 79 19.89 28.05 -32.81
C GLY A 79 20.86 29.18 -33.12
N ASN A 80 20.43 30.04 -34.02
CA ASN A 80 21.09 31.29 -34.38
C ASN A 80 20.04 32.41 -34.47
N ASP A 81 20.44 33.59 -34.93
CA ASP A 81 19.56 34.76 -35.01
C ASP A 81 18.28 34.57 -35.85
N LYS A 82 18.28 33.57 -36.74
CA LYS A 82 17.19 33.27 -37.67
C LYS A 82 16.37 32.04 -37.28
N THR A 83 16.97 31.04 -36.64
CA THR A 83 16.27 29.79 -36.30
C THR A 83 16.62 29.36 -34.88
N THR A 84 15.60 29.06 -34.08
CA THR A 84 15.76 28.43 -32.77
C THR A 84 15.05 27.08 -32.77
N PHE A 85 15.62 26.12 -32.04
CA PHE A 85 15.03 24.81 -31.88
C PHE A 85 15.21 24.30 -30.44
N TYR A 86 14.27 23.45 -30.03
CA TYR A 86 14.30 22.69 -28.80
C TYR A 86 13.75 21.30 -29.09
N SER A 87 14.42 20.27 -28.58
CA SER A 87 13.93 18.91 -28.60
C SER A 87 14.16 18.28 -27.24
N SER A 88 13.18 17.52 -26.74
CA SER A 88 13.35 16.73 -25.52
C SER A 88 12.69 15.37 -25.58
N LEU A 89 13.25 14.46 -24.79
CA LEU A 89 12.72 13.15 -24.49
C LEU A 89 12.60 13.03 -22.97
N GLY A 90 11.46 12.54 -22.50
CA GLY A 90 11.19 12.33 -21.09
C GLY A 90 10.65 10.94 -20.81
N PHE A 91 11.09 10.34 -19.72
CA PHE A 91 10.56 9.11 -19.16
C PHE A 91 10.20 9.33 -17.69
N ASN A 92 8.97 9.03 -17.32
CA ASN A 92 8.50 9.08 -15.94
C ASN A 92 7.91 7.72 -15.56
N ARG A 93 8.35 7.16 -14.44
CA ARG A 93 7.81 5.94 -13.84
C ARG A 93 7.37 6.25 -12.41
N GLN A 94 6.11 5.94 -12.12
CA GLN A 94 5.52 6.05 -10.80
C GLN A 94 4.98 4.69 -10.39
N GLU A 95 5.59 4.13 -9.37
CA GLU A 95 5.08 2.93 -8.72
C GLU A 95 3.98 3.30 -7.72
N GLY A 96 2.95 2.47 -7.64
CA GLY A 96 1.93 2.55 -6.61
C GLY A 96 2.39 1.89 -5.31
N LEU A 97 1.73 2.26 -4.20
CA LEU A 97 1.97 1.66 -2.89
C LEU A 97 1.55 0.19 -2.82
N VAL A 98 0.73 -0.27 -3.77
CA VAL A 98 0.28 -1.65 -3.90
C VAL A 98 0.83 -2.21 -5.21
N GLU A 99 1.10 -3.51 -5.26
CA GLU A 99 1.43 -4.19 -6.52
C GLU A 99 0.33 -3.98 -7.57
N ASN A 100 0.68 -4.13 -8.85
CA ASN A 100 -0.22 -3.96 -10.00
C ASN A 100 -0.90 -2.57 -10.09
N SER A 101 -0.31 -1.56 -9.46
CA SER A 101 -0.67 -0.15 -9.61
C SER A 101 0.60 0.60 -9.99
N ASN A 102 0.73 0.98 -11.26
CA ASN A 102 1.92 1.61 -11.81
C ASN A 102 1.54 2.57 -12.95
N LEU A 103 2.34 3.61 -13.17
CA LEU A 103 2.20 4.52 -14.29
C LEU A 103 3.57 4.76 -14.93
N ASP A 104 3.67 4.47 -16.22
CA ASP A 104 4.80 4.82 -17.06
C ASP A 104 4.36 5.84 -18.11
N ARG A 105 5.12 6.93 -18.25
CA ARG A 105 4.87 7.97 -19.25
C ARG A 105 6.12 8.26 -20.06
N TYR A 106 6.00 8.13 -21.37
CA TYR A 106 6.99 8.53 -22.35
C TYR A 106 6.55 9.82 -23.01
N THR A 107 7.46 10.79 -23.13
CA THR A 107 7.18 12.08 -23.79
C THR A 107 8.27 12.44 -24.77
N ALA A 108 7.89 13.04 -25.88
CA ALA A 108 8.80 13.67 -26.83
C ALA A 108 8.25 15.06 -27.17
N ARG A 109 9.13 16.06 -27.23
CA ARG A 109 8.76 17.43 -27.60
C ARG A 109 9.73 17.94 -28.66
N LEU A 110 9.19 18.61 -29.67
CA LEU A 110 9.96 19.31 -30.69
C LEU A 110 9.34 20.70 -30.91
N ASN A 111 10.16 21.72 -30.73
CA ASN A 111 9.81 23.11 -30.99
C ASN A 111 10.83 23.69 -31.96
N VAL A 112 10.37 24.29 -33.05
CA VAL A 112 11.22 24.99 -34.01
C VAL A 112 10.57 26.31 -34.36
N THR A 113 11.37 27.36 -34.36
CA THR A 113 10.94 28.71 -34.72
C THR A 113 11.93 29.28 -35.72
N GLN A 114 11.44 29.89 -36.79
CA GLN A 114 12.26 30.44 -37.86
C GLN A 114 11.74 31.82 -38.31
N LYS A 115 12.64 32.79 -38.33
CA LYS A 115 12.40 34.13 -38.90
C LYS A 115 12.49 34.08 -40.42
N VAL A 116 11.48 34.65 -41.08
CA VAL A 116 11.41 34.80 -42.53
C VAL A 116 11.64 36.27 -42.87
N GLY A 117 12.91 36.61 -43.13
CA GLY A 117 13.36 37.99 -43.34
C GLY A 117 13.21 38.85 -42.08
N SER A 118 12.97 40.15 -42.25
CA SER A 118 12.66 41.09 -41.15
C SER A 118 11.17 41.22 -40.87
N ARG A 119 10.32 40.46 -41.59
CA ARG A 119 8.88 40.74 -41.71
C ARG A 119 7.98 39.71 -41.04
N GLY A 120 8.51 38.57 -40.61
CA GLY A 120 7.68 37.56 -39.95
C GLY A 120 8.46 36.38 -39.38
N GLU A 121 7.75 35.54 -38.64
CA GLU A 121 8.25 34.33 -37.99
C GLU A 121 7.26 33.20 -38.22
N VAL A 122 7.78 32.00 -38.45
CA VAL A 122 7.01 30.76 -38.55
C VAL A 122 7.54 29.77 -37.53
N GLY A 123 6.66 28.96 -36.95
CA GLY A 123 7.07 27.98 -35.96
C GLY A 123 6.23 26.72 -36.00
N ALA A 124 6.82 25.65 -35.47
CA ALA A 124 6.19 24.35 -35.26
C ALA A 124 6.42 23.91 -33.81
N ASN A 125 5.36 23.43 -33.16
CA ASN A 125 5.39 22.84 -31.83
C ASN A 125 4.69 21.48 -31.92
N VAL A 126 5.42 20.43 -31.59
CA VAL A 126 4.94 19.05 -31.66
C VAL A 126 5.24 18.37 -30.33
N MET A 127 4.24 17.75 -29.75
CA MET A 127 4.36 16.95 -28.54
C MET A 127 3.75 15.57 -28.79
N PHE A 128 4.49 14.55 -28.37
CA PHE A 128 4.01 13.18 -28.27
C PHE A 128 4.05 12.75 -26.80
N SER A 129 3.01 12.05 -26.36
CA SER A 129 2.93 11.45 -25.03
C SER A 129 2.24 10.12 -25.10
N GLN A 130 2.85 9.10 -24.51
CA GLN A 130 2.25 7.79 -24.29
C GLN A 130 2.24 7.48 -22.81
N LEU A 131 1.10 7.01 -22.31
CA LEU A 131 0.89 6.67 -20.91
C LEU A 131 0.43 5.22 -20.84
N ASN A 132 1.17 4.41 -20.10
CA ASN A 132 0.80 3.05 -19.74
C ASN A 132 0.49 3.05 -18.25
N GLN A 133 -0.73 2.69 -17.89
CA GLN A 133 -1.17 2.71 -16.51
C GLN A 133 -1.81 1.38 -16.16
N GLU A 134 -1.29 0.77 -15.10
CA GLU A 134 -1.90 -0.35 -14.40
C GLU A 134 -2.62 0.21 -13.18
N MET A 135 -3.85 -0.24 -12.98
CA MET A 135 -4.67 0.13 -11.84
C MET A 135 -5.21 -1.13 -11.20
N ASN A 136 -5.20 -1.14 -9.87
CA ASN A 136 -5.96 -2.13 -9.13
C ASN A 136 -7.45 -1.88 -9.33
N GLU A 137 -8.21 -2.93 -9.63
CA GLU A 137 -9.64 -2.84 -9.88
C GLU A 137 -10.38 -2.57 -8.56
N GLU A 138 -10.78 -1.32 -8.33
CA GLU A 138 -11.61 -0.95 -7.17
C GLU A 138 -13.11 -1.23 -7.39
N ARG A 139 -13.47 -1.83 -8.54
CA ARG A 139 -14.85 -2.15 -8.96
C ARG A 139 -15.86 -1.01 -8.74
N GLY A 140 -15.41 0.24 -8.89
CA GLY A 140 -16.25 1.44 -8.71
C GLY A 140 -16.56 1.79 -7.25
N SER A 141 -16.04 1.02 -6.29
CA SER A 141 -16.05 1.39 -4.88
C SER A 141 -14.94 2.43 -4.69
N SER A 142 -15.25 3.69 -4.40
CA SER A 142 -14.24 4.71 -4.04
C SER A 142 -13.57 4.45 -2.68
N ILE A 143 -13.43 3.18 -2.32
CA ILE A 143 -12.83 2.65 -1.10
C ILE A 143 -11.52 2.03 -1.52
N ASN A 144 -10.41 2.42 -0.89
CA ASN A 144 -9.13 1.72 -1.05
C ASN A 144 -9.23 0.35 -0.33
N PRO A 145 -9.39 -0.77 -1.06
CA PRO A 145 -9.66 -2.05 -0.42
C PRO A 145 -8.43 -2.55 0.34
N PHE A 146 -7.22 -2.23 -0.15
CA PHE A 146 -5.96 -2.64 0.47
C PHE A 146 -5.76 -1.96 1.82
N LEU A 147 -6.04 -0.65 1.91
CA LEU A 147 -5.97 0.05 3.18
C LEU A 147 -7.07 -0.42 4.15
N CYS A 148 -8.26 -0.72 3.64
CA CYS A 148 -9.34 -1.27 4.45
C CYS A 148 -8.95 -2.61 5.09
N VAL A 149 -8.39 -3.53 4.30
CA VAL A 149 -7.89 -4.83 4.80
C VAL A 149 -6.71 -4.61 5.76
N ALA A 150 -5.77 -3.72 5.43
CA ALA A 150 -4.61 -3.45 6.28
C ALA A 150 -4.96 -2.90 7.68
N LEU A 151 -6.07 -2.16 7.80
CA LEU A 151 -6.48 -1.56 9.08
C LEU A 151 -7.47 -2.42 9.88
N ASN A 152 -8.31 -3.22 9.21
CA ASN A 152 -9.41 -3.93 9.87
C ASN A 152 -9.18 -5.44 10.03
N THR A 153 -8.20 -6.01 9.34
CA THR A 153 -7.93 -7.45 9.44
C THR A 153 -7.15 -7.75 10.71
N THR A 154 -7.56 -8.79 11.43
CA THR A 154 -6.85 -9.17 12.67
C THR A 154 -5.46 -9.72 12.29
N PRO A 155 -4.38 -9.28 12.97
CA PRO A 155 -3.04 -9.78 12.70
C PRO A 155 -2.86 -11.29 12.89
N SER A 156 -3.78 -11.95 13.61
CA SER A 156 -3.75 -13.40 13.86
C SER A 156 -4.22 -14.24 12.67
N PHE A 157 -4.74 -13.64 11.59
CA PHE A 157 -5.03 -14.38 10.38
C PHE A 157 -3.73 -14.67 9.63
N PRO A 158 -3.39 -15.95 9.39
CA PRO A 158 -2.22 -16.28 8.57
C PRO A 158 -2.46 -15.86 7.12
N VAL A 159 -1.41 -15.39 6.46
CA VAL A 159 -1.42 -15.12 5.01
C VAL A 159 -0.85 -16.30 4.23
N ARG A 160 0.05 -17.07 4.84
CA ARG A 160 0.70 -18.24 4.24
C ARG A 160 0.59 -19.48 5.13
N ASP A 161 0.61 -20.65 4.51
CA ASP A 161 0.76 -21.94 5.19
C ASP A 161 2.24 -22.22 5.55
N ALA A 162 2.50 -23.36 6.22
CA ALA A 162 3.85 -23.75 6.63
C ALA A 162 4.80 -23.98 5.44
N GLU A 163 4.25 -24.30 4.28
CA GLU A 163 4.95 -24.50 3.02
C GLU A 163 5.18 -23.17 2.24
N GLY A 164 4.62 -22.05 2.72
CA GLY A 164 4.78 -20.71 2.16
C GLY A 164 3.74 -20.31 1.11
N ASN A 165 2.74 -21.15 0.83
CA ASN A 165 1.66 -20.87 -0.10
C ASN A 165 0.61 -19.97 0.56
N TYR A 166 -0.08 -19.13 -0.23
CA TYR A 166 -1.17 -18.31 0.29
C TYR A 166 -2.34 -19.16 0.80
N VAL A 167 -2.75 -18.94 2.05
CA VAL A 167 -3.95 -19.59 2.59
C VAL A 167 -5.21 -18.92 2.04
N GLY A 168 -6.20 -19.74 1.66
CA GLY A 168 -7.44 -19.24 1.06
C GLY A 168 -7.32 -18.82 -0.41
N SER A 169 -6.19 -19.11 -1.08
CA SER A 169 -6.07 -18.97 -2.54
C SER A 169 -7.03 -19.95 -3.21
N TYR A 170 -7.98 -19.43 -3.99
CA TYR A 170 -8.87 -20.27 -4.78
C TYR A 170 -8.07 -20.82 -5.97
N PRO A 171 -8.26 -22.09 -6.39
CA PRO A 171 -7.51 -22.69 -7.49
C PRO A 171 -7.60 -21.93 -8.83
N SER A 172 -8.56 -21.01 -8.96
CA SER A 172 -8.80 -20.18 -10.14
C SER A 172 -8.37 -18.71 -10.00
N SER A 173 -7.83 -18.27 -8.86
CA SER A 173 -7.21 -16.95 -8.74
C SER A 173 -5.78 -17.03 -9.25
N ASN A 174 -5.61 -16.82 -10.55
CA ASN A 174 -4.30 -16.57 -11.14
C ASN A 174 -3.81 -15.21 -10.61
N VAL A 175 -2.94 -15.26 -9.60
CA VAL A 175 -2.03 -14.16 -9.27
C VAL A 175 -0.89 -14.20 -10.27
#